data_AF-A0A9X3V8S9-F1
#
_entry.id   AF-A0A9X3V8S9-F1
#
_cell.length_a   1.000
_cell.length_b   1.000
_cell.length_c   1.000
_cell.angle_alpha   90.00
_cell.angle_beta   90.00
_cell.angle_gamma   90.00
#
_symmetry.space_group_name_H-M   'P 1'
#
loop_
_entity.id
_entity.type
_entity.pdbx_description
1 polymer ?
#
loop_
_entity_poly.entity_id
_entity_poly.type
_entity_poly.pdbx_seq_one_letter_code
_entity_poly.pdbx_strand_id
1 'polypeptide(L)'
;MTLKKLPELQASGRGRIQSYVSPNALARWSPTIQAAAGDSPDNTISILDVIGEDWWTGEGVTSNRIAGALRAIGERDVTVNLNSPGGDMFEGTAIYNLLREHKGKVTINVLGLAASAASIIAMAGDEIRIGRPSFLMIHNCWCLAAGNRHDFAVLAEDMAPFDAAMADVYQSRTGIDLKRIESLMDRESWIGGSAAVAEGWADGLLGEKEIKDDGGGTQAHSVRRIEAALRSSGMPRSEAQRLLSDFKSSLSDSAGSPGRLSDSAAPTVAPGALQNLLTAMKG
;
A
#
# COMPACT_ATOMS: atom_id res chain seq x y z
N MET A 1 17.24 15.96 -16.38
CA MET A 1 16.12 15.50 -17.24
C MET A 1 16.17 13.99 -17.18
N THR A 2 15.05 13.33 -16.92
CA THR A 2 14.93 11.88 -17.00
C THR A 2 15.60 11.31 -18.27
N LEU A 3 16.31 10.20 -18.09
CA LEU A 3 17.13 9.54 -19.10
C LEU A 3 16.29 8.73 -20.10
N LYS A 4 15.10 8.26 -19.69
CA LYS A 4 14.16 7.54 -20.56
C LYS A 4 13.11 8.51 -21.12
N LYS A 5 12.72 8.35 -22.39
CA LYS A 5 11.57 9.09 -22.98
C LYS A 5 10.30 8.27 -22.78
N LEU A 6 9.56 8.55 -21.71
CA LEU A 6 8.26 7.96 -21.40
C LEU A 6 7.15 9.02 -21.53
N PRO A 7 5.90 8.61 -21.83
CA PRO A 7 4.78 9.53 -22.00
C PRO A 7 4.48 10.28 -20.70
N GLU A 8 4.01 11.52 -20.87
CA GLU A 8 3.38 12.27 -19.79
C GLU A 8 1.96 11.75 -19.59
N LEU A 9 1.56 11.49 -18.36
CA LEU A 9 0.20 11.07 -18.07
C LEU A 9 -0.69 12.31 -17.98
N GLN A 10 -1.52 12.53 -19.00
CA GLN A 10 -2.57 13.54 -18.98
C GLN A 10 -3.88 12.95 -18.45
N ALA A 11 -4.01 12.88 -17.13
CA ALA A 11 -5.30 12.55 -16.50
C ALA A 11 -6.20 13.80 -16.51
N SER A 12 -7.07 13.93 -17.51
CA SER A 12 -7.98 15.08 -17.62
C SER A 12 -9.12 14.99 -16.59
N GLY A 13 -9.05 15.81 -15.53
CA GLY A 13 -10.15 16.05 -14.58
C GLY A 13 -10.58 14.86 -13.71
N ARG A 14 -10.91 15.11 -12.43
CA ARG A 14 -11.38 14.04 -11.52
C ARG A 14 -12.75 13.43 -11.88
N GLY A 15 -13.52 14.08 -12.77
CA GLY A 15 -14.88 13.64 -13.12
C GLY A 15 -15.73 13.34 -11.87
N ARG A 16 -16.58 12.31 -11.95
CA ARG A 16 -17.30 11.71 -10.80
C ARG A 16 -16.59 10.46 -10.27
N ILE A 17 -15.35 10.20 -10.70
CA ILE A 17 -14.67 8.92 -10.46
C ILE A 17 -13.81 9.04 -9.20
N GLN A 18 -14.05 8.14 -8.25
CA GLN A 18 -13.18 7.93 -7.09
C GLN A 18 -12.52 6.56 -7.23
N SER A 19 -11.19 6.54 -7.24
CA SER A 19 -10.40 5.33 -7.31
C SER A 19 -10.19 4.76 -5.92
N TYR A 20 -10.22 3.43 -5.81
CA TYR A 20 -10.01 2.72 -4.55
C TYR A 20 -9.01 1.58 -4.77
N VAL A 21 -8.43 1.07 -3.68
CA VAL A 21 -7.57 -0.12 -3.74
C VAL A 21 -8.46 -1.35 -3.93
N SER A 22 -8.15 -2.21 -4.92
CA SER A 22 -8.92 -3.45 -5.10
C SER A 22 -8.75 -4.37 -3.86
N PRO A 23 -9.81 -5.09 -3.43
CA PRO A 23 -9.72 -5.99 -2.28
C PRO A 23 -8.61 -7.06 -2.41
N ASN A 24 -8.36 -7.54 -3.63
CA ASN A 24 -7.31 -8.50 -3.93
C ASN A 24 -5.91 -7.91 -3.71
N ALA A 25 -5.68 -6.67 -4.12
CA ALA A 25 -4.41 -5.97 -3.89
C ALA A 25 -4.15 -5.80 -2.39
N LEU A 26 -5.18 -5.42 -1.64
CA LEU A 26 -5.07 -5.21 -0.19
C LEU A 26 -4.79 -6.51 0.56
N ALA A 27 -5.43 -7.63 0.18
CA ALA A 27 -5.24 -8.92 0.83
C ALA A 27 -3.83 -9.52 0.65
N ARG A 28 -3.12 -9.14 -0.41
CA ARG A 28 -1.78 -9.67 -0.75
C ARG A 28 -0.64 -8.73 -0.36
N TRP A 29 -0.94 -7.47 -0.01
CA TRP A 29 0.05 -6.50 0.43
C TRP A 29 0.47 -6.73 1.88
N SER A 30 1.78 -6.67 2.14
CA SER A 30 2.33 -6.66 3.51
C SER A 30 2.92 -5.28 3.83
N PRO A 31 2.39 -4.58 4.86
CA PRO A 31 2.90 -3.27 5.27
C PRO A 31 4.22 -3.33 6.06
N THR A 32 4.74 -4.53 6.36
CA THR A 32 5.97 -4.68 7.16
C THR A 32 7.26 -4.58 6.35
N ILE A 33 7.19 -4.67 5.03
CA ILE A 33 8.38 -4.64 4.16
C ILE A 33 8.89 -3.20 4.05
N GLN A 34 10.12 -2.98 4.51
CA GLN A 34 10.80 -1.68 4.49
C GLN A 34 12.23 -1.83 3.95
N ALA A 35 12.79 -0.73 3.47
CA ALA A 35 14.21 -0.69 3.12
C ALA A 35 15.07 -0.77 4.38
N ALA A 36 16.27 -1.37 4.28
CA ALA A 36 17.17 -1.49 5.42
C ALA A 36 17.51 -0.10 6.02
N ALA A 37 17.27 0.08 7.32
CA ALA A 37 17.41 1.35 8.05
C ALA A 37 18.86 1.84 8.26
N GLY A 38 19.84 1.26 7.58
CA GLY A 38 21.24 1.70 7.68
C GLY A 38 21.50 2.84 6.68
N ASP A 39 21.71 4.05 7.18
CA ASP A 39 22.11 5.24 6.40
C ASP A 39 21.35 5.38 5.08
N SER A 40 20.01 5.39 5.12
CA SER A 40 19.25 5.81 3.93
C SER A 40 19.67 7.23 3.59
N PRO A 41 20.36 7.46 2.47
CA PRO A 41 20.94 8.75 2.18
C PRO A 41 19.84 9.80 2.03
N ASP A 42 20.17 11.07 2.30
CA ASP A 42 19.25 12.23 2.33
C ASP A 42 18.43 12.47 1.05
N ASN A 43 18.64 11.65 0.02
CA ASN A 43 17.97 11.63 -1.27
C ASN A 43 17.04 10.42 -1.47
N THR A 44 16.54 9.82 -0.39
CA THR A 44 15.62 8.68 -0.41
C THR A 44 14.18 9.09 -0.10
N ILE A 45 13.24 8.63 -0.92
CA ILE A 45 11.79 8.79 -0.72
C ILE A 45 11.17 7.42 -0.48
N SER A 46 10.34 7.29 0.55
CA SER A 46 9.65 6.05 0.88
C SER A 46 8.16 6.12 0.56
N ILE A 47 7.69 5.23 -0.31
CA ILE A 47 6.28 5.02 -0.66
C ILE A 47 5.89 3.63 -0.14
N LEU A 48 5.49 3.58 1.13
CA LEU A 48 5.26 2.33 1.88
C LEU A 48 3.81 2.21 2.38
N ASP A 49 2.89 2.90 1.72
CA ASP A 49 1.48 2.99 2.12
C ASP A 49 0.58 3.12 0.88
N VAL A 50 -0.73 3.16 1.10
CA VAL A 50 -1.73 3.44 0.06
C VAL A 50 -1.44 4.76 -0.64
N ILE A 51 -1.64 4.80 -1.95
CA ILE A 51 -1.52 6.02 -2.75
C ILE A 51 -2.77 6.88 -2.56
N GLY A 52 -2.55 8.16 -2.28
CA GLY A 52 -3.59 9.10 -1.87
C GLY A 52 -3.73 9.20 -0.36
N GLU A 53 -4.87 9.71 0.09
CA GLU A 53 -5.19 9.90 1.50
C GLU A 53 -6.39 9.03 1.85
N ASP A 54 -6.22 8.14 2.82
CA ASP A 54 -7.32 7.41 3.42
C ASP A 54 -8.13 8.39 4.28
N TRP A 55 -9.38 8.61 3.90
CA TRP A 55 -10.31 9.56 4.51
C TRP A 55 -10.71 9.20 5.95
N TRP A 56 -10.44 7.98 6.41
CA TRP A 56 -10.71 7.51 7.77
C TRP A 56 -9.51 7.65 8.69
N THR A 57 -8.31 7.35 8.18
CA THR A 57 -7.08 7.34 8.99
C THR A 57 -6.27 8.64 8.84
N GLY A 58 -6.42 9.35 7.72
CA GLY A 58 -5.57 10.47 7.28
C GLY A 58 -4.18 10.01 6.84
N GLU A 59 -3.97 8.71 6.68
CA GLU A 59 -2.69 8.09 6.33
C GLU A 59 -2.62 7.83 4.81
N GLY A 60 -1.41 7.59 4.29
CA GLY A 60 -1.17 7.40 2.86
C GLY A 60 -0.04 8.26 2.28
N VAL A 61 0.14 8.15 0.97
CA VAL A 61 1.17 8.85 0.20
C VAL A 61 0.52 9.72 -0.86
N THR A 62 0.59 11.04 -0.65
CA THR A 62 0.05 12.03 -1.59
C THR A 62 1.15 12.65 -2.46
N SER A 63 0.75 13.15 -3.62
CA SER A 63 1.58 13.95 -4.52
C SER A 63 2.22 15.16 -3.82
N ASN A 64 1.50 15.83 -2.93
CA ASN A 64 2.03 16.94 -2.13
C ASN A 64 3.21 16.53 -1.24
N ARG A 65 3.13 15.35 -0.60
CA ARG A 65 4.22 14.81 0.21
C ARG A 65 5.46 14.52 -0.66
N ILE A 66 5.26 13.91 -1.82
CA ILE A 66 6.35 13.60 -2.75
C ILE A 66 6.97 14.88 -3.32
N ALA A 67 6.16 15.86 -3.72
CA ALA A 67 6.64 17.17 -4.17
C ALA A 67 7.44 17.91 -3.07
N GLY A 68 7.03 17.82 -1.81
CA GLY A 68 7.80 18.33 -0.67
C GLY A 68 9.17 17.67 -0.55
N ALA A 69 9.21 16.34 -0.64
CA ALA A 69 10.46 15.57 -0.57
C ALA A 69 11.40 15.89 -1.75
N LEU A 70 10.89 15.91 -2.99
CA LEU A 70 11.69 16.25 -4.17
C LEU A 70 12.28 17.66 -4.08
N ARG A 71 11.50 18.65 -3.60
CA ARG A 71 12.02 20.01 -3.35
C ARG A 71 13.15 20.03 -2.32
N ALA A 72 13.03 19.25 -1.25
CA ALA A 72 14.08 19.16 -0.22
C ALA A 72 15.35 18.46 -0.76
N ILE A 73 15.20 17.49 -1.66
CA ILE A 73 16.32 16.78 -2.28
C ILE A 73 17.05 17.67 -3.29
N GLY A 74 16.33 18.56 -3.98
CA GLY A 74 16.89 19.43 -5.01
C GLY A 74 17.15 18.67 -6.31
N GLU A 75 18.15 19.05 -7.10
CA GLU A 75 18.41 18.41 -8.41
C GLU A 75 19.22 17.11 -8.33
N ARG A 76 19.49 16.61 -7.12
CA ARG A 76 20.25 15.37 -6.89
C ARG A 76 19.48 14.15 -7.38
N ASP A 77 20.20 13.07 -7.66
CA ASP A 77 19.61 11.76 -7.92
C ASP A 77 18.73 11.34 -6.73
N VAL A 78 17.61 10.67 -7.01
CA VAL A 78 16.63 10.23 -6.00
C VAL A 78 16.48 8.73 -6.07
N THR A 79 16.42 8.10 -4.89
CA THR A 79 16.00 6.71 -4.76
C THR A 79 14.60 6.65 -4.15
N VAL A 80 13.67 5.97 -4.78
CA VAL A 80 12.31 5.75 -4.29
C VAL A 80 12.14 4.30 -3.89
N ASN A 81 11.95 4.06 -2.60
CA ASN A 81 11.64 2.73 -2.08
C ASN A 81 10.13 2.54 -2.08
N LEU A 82 9.66 1.58 -2.87
CA LEU A 82 8.25 1.37 -3.19
C LEU A 82 7.76 0.02 -2.68
N ASN A 83 6.75 0.05 -1.81
CA ASN A 83 5.96 -1.09 -1.38
C ASN A 83 4.52 -0.63 -1.10
N SER A 84 3.66 -0.67 -2.12
CA SER A 84 2.31 -0.10 -2.04
C SER A 84 1.29 -0.94 -2.81
N PRO A 85 0.05 -1.09 -2.27
CA PRO A 85 -1.05 -1.76 -2.96
C PRO A 85 -1.68 -0.87 -4.05
N GLY A 86 -1.21 0.37 -4.23
CA GLY A 86 -1.84 1.38 -5.07
C GLY A 86 -2.84 2.23 -4.29
N GLY A 87 -3.85 2.77 -4.97
CA GLY A 87 -4.85 3.66 -4.37
C GLY A 87 -5.41 4.64 -5.40
N ASP A 88 -5.43 5.92 -5.05
CA ASP A 88 -5.97 6.97 -5.91
C ASP A 88 -5.14 7.13 -7.20
N MET A 89 -5.81 6.98 -8.36
CA MET A 89 -5.16 7.03 -9.67
C MET A 89 -4.63 8.43 -10.00
N PHE A 90 -5.31 9.49 -9.56
CA PHE A 90 -4.90 10.86 -9.84
C PHE A 90 -3.67 11.25 -9.02
N GLU A 91 -3.63 10.86 -7.74
CA GLU A 91 -2.45 11.00 -6.90
C GLU A 91 -1.29 10.17 -7.45
N GLY A 92 -1.54 8.94 -7.91
CA GLY A 92 -0.52 8.12 -8.56
C GLY A 92 0.04 8.73 -9.84
N THR A 93 -0.84 9.28 -10.67
CA THR A 93 -0.48 10.00 -11.91
C THR A 93 0.32 11.25 -11.62
N ALA A 94 -0.09 12.05 -10.63
CA ALA A 94 0.64 13.24 -10.22
C ALA A 94 2.02 12.89 -9.67
N ILE A 95 2.15 11.85 -8.85
CA ILE A 95 3.44 11.35 -8.36
C ILE A 95 4.32 10.89 -9.52
N TYR A 96 3.76 10.14 -10.47
CA TYR A 96 4.48 9.74 -11.69
C TYR A 96 5.03 10.98 -12.40
N ASN A 97 4.20 11.96 -12.73
CA ASN A 97 4.64 13.16 -13.45
C ASN A 97 5.71 13.95 -12.67
N LEU A 98 5.54 14.13 -11.35
CA LEU A 98 6.53 14.79 -10.49
C LEU A 98 7.90 14.10 -10.52
N LEU A 99 7.92 12.76 -10.49
CA LEU A 99 9.16 12.00 -10.61
C LEU A 99 9.78 12.11 -12.00
N ARG A 100 8.96 12.13 -13.07
CA ARG A 100 9.42 12.30 -14.45
C ARG A 100 10.03 13.68 -14.71
N GLU A 101 9.47 14.72 -14.11
CA GLU A 101 9.95 16.10 -14.24
C GLU A 101 11.25 16.36 -13.48
N HIS A 102 11.59 15.48 -12.52
CA HIS A 102 12.78 15.59 -11.70
C HIS A 102 14.05 15.68 -12.55
N LYS A 103 15.01 16.52 -12.12
CA LYS A 103 16.22 16.78 -12.90
C LYS A 103 17.27 15.69 -12.72
N GLY A 104 17.43 15.18 -11.50
CA GLY A 104 18.33 14.07 -11.19
C GLY A 104 17.78 12.73 -11.67
N LYS A 105 18.61 11.70 -11.64
CA LYS A 105 18.20 10.33 -11.96
C LYS A 105 17.22 9.82 -10.90
N VAL A 106 16.11 9.25 -11.32
CA VAL A 106 15.13 8.58 -10.45
C VAL A 106 15.34 7.07 -10.49
N THR A 107 15.72 6.48 -9.36
CA THR A 107 15.82 5.02 -9.19
C THR A 107 14.64 4.53 -8.37
N ILE A 108 13.83 3.62 -8.90
CA ILE A 108 12.73 2.98 -8.16
C ILE A 108 13.18 1.60 -7.69
N ASN A 109 13.04 1.33 -6.39
CA ASN A 109 13.25 0.03 -5.78
C ASN A 109 11.91 -0.55 -5.34
N VAL A 110 11.40 -1.54 -6.06
CA VAL A 110 10.18 -2.28 -5.69
C VAL A 110 10.58 -3.35 -4.67
N LEU A 111 10.36 -3.05 -3.39
CA LEU A 111 10.81 -3.89 -2.28
C LEU A 111 9.96 -5.15 -2.12
N GLY A 112 8.64 -5.01 -2.27
CA GLY A 112 7.69 -6.10 -2.06
C GLY A 112 6.58 -6.09 -3.11
N LEU A 113 5.81 -5.00 -3.16
CA LEU A 113 4.69 -4.85 -4.07
C LEU A 113 4.65 -3.46 -4.69
N ALA A 114 4.40 -3.37 -5.99
CA ALA A 114 3.87 -2.17 -6.61
C ALA A 114 2.64 -2.55 -7.44
N ALA A 115 1.45 -2.36 -6.84
CA ALA A 115 0.17 -2.74 -7.43
C ALA A 115 -0.66 -1.52 -7.85
N SER A 116 -1.48 -1.68 -8.89
CA SER A 116 -2.44 -0.64 -9.32
C SER A 116 -1.72 0.71 -9.55
N ALA A 117 -2.21 1.83 -9.02
CA ALA A 117 -1.57 3.15 -9.14
C ALA A 117 -0.07 3.17 -8.74
N ALA A 118 0.37 2.31 -7.81
CA ALA A 118 1.78 2.21 -7.45
C ALA A 118 2.64 1.59 -8.57
N SER A 119 2.08 0.68 -9.37
CA SER A 119 2.77 0.15 -10.55
C SER A 119 3.01 1.24 -11.59
N ILE A 120 2.09 2.19 -11.76
CA ILE A 120 2.28 3.38 -12.60
C ILE A 120 3.40 4.25 -12.05
N ILE A 121 3.40 4.55 -10.75
CA ILE A 121 4.51 5.29 -10.10
C ILE A 121 5.86 4.60 -10.37
N ALA A 122 5.92 3.27 -10.28
CA ALA A 122 7.14 2.53 -10.56
C ALA A 122 7.65 2.78 -11.99
N MET A 123 6.75 2.92 -12.96
CA MET A 123 7.10 3.23 -14.34
C MET A 123 7.74 4.61 -14.51
N ALA A 124 7.74 5.49 -13.50
CA ALA A 124 8.41 6.80 -13.60
C ALA A 124 9.94 6.72 -13.63
N GLY A 125 10.54 5.66 -13.07
CA GLY A 125 11.98 5.55 -12.87
C GLY A 125 12.83 5.61 -14.15
N ASP A 126 14.01 6.21 -14.06
CA ASP A 126 15.06 6.02 -15.05
C ASP A 126 15.62 4.60 -14.98
N GLU A 127 15.74 4.09 -13.75
CA GLU A 127 16.11 2.72 -13.42
C GLU A 127 15.07 2.13 -12.46
N ILE A 128 14.53 0.95 -12.77
CA ILE A 128 13.70 0.17 -11.85
C ILE A 128 14.46 -1.08 -11.42
N ARG A 129 14.54 -1.28 -10.11
CA ARG A 129 15.00 -2.53 -9.50
C ARG A 129 13.85 -3.16 -8.74
N ILE A 130 13.73 -4.48 -8.81
CA ILE A 130 12.67 -5.22 -8.13
C ILE A 130 13.24 -6.37 -7.31
N GLY A 131 12.72 -6.59 -6.11
CA GLY A 131 13.12 -7.75 -5.32
C GLY A 131 12.74 -9.04 -6.02
N ARG A 132 13.58 -10.07 -5.88
CA ARG A 132 13.31 -11.39 -6.49
C ARG A 132 11.95 -11.98 -6.07
N PRO A 133 11.53 -11.93 -4.78
CA PRO A 133 10.21 -12.40 -4.36
C PRO A 133 9.12 -11.31 -4.44
N SER A 134 9.38 -10.19 -5.12
CA SER A 134 8.49 -9.04 -5.20
C SER A 134 7.64 -9.08 -6.46
N PHE A 135 6.55 -8.31 -6.48
CA PHE A 135 5.56 -8.34 -7.56
C PHE A 135 5.18 -6.94 -8.04
N LEU A 136 4.92 -6.83 -9.34
CA LEU A 136 4.05 -5.81 -9.90
C LEU A 136 2.65 -6.39 -10.06
N MET A 137 1.62 -5.59 -9.85
CA MET A 137 0.25 -5.93 -10.23
C MET A 137 -0.34 -4.81 -11.09
N ILE A 138 -0.86 -5.18 -12.25
CA ILE A 138 -1.54 -4.27 -13.18
C ILE A 138 -2.97 -4.73 -13.43
N HIS A 139 -3.89 -3.78 -13.52
CA HIS A 139 -5.31 -4.01 -13.79
C HIS A 139 -5.93 -2.74 -14.38
N ASN A 140 -7.15 -2.84 -14.92
CA ASN A 140 -7.90 -1.69 -15.38
C ASN A 140 -8.26 -0.76 -14.21
N CYS A 141 -8.68 0.46 -14.51
CA CYS A 141 -9.18 1.41 -13.54
C CYS A 141 -10.33 0.76 -12.76
N TRP A 142 -10.39 1.04 -11.47
CA TRP A 142 -11.45 0.53 -10.61
C TRP A 142 -12.00 1.61 -9.71
N CYS A 143 -13.33 1.65 -9.61
CA CYS A 143 -14.06 2.55 -8.73
C CYS A 143 -15.24 1.84 -8.07
N LEU A 144 -15.72 2.39 -6.97
CA LEU A 144 -16.98 2.01 -6.36
C LEU A 144 -18.07 3.00 -6.80
N ALA A 145 -19.17 2.49 -7.36
CA ALA A 145 -20.27 3.31 -7.85
C ALA A 145 -21.64 2.73 -7.45
N ALA A 146 -22.63 3.62 -7.31
CA ALA A 146 -24.03 3.26 -7.09
C ALA A 146 -24.89 4.06 -8.07
N GLY A 147 -25.77 3.38 -8.80
CA GLY A 147 -26.56 3.99 -9.86
C GLY A 147 -27.36 2.97 -10.64
N ASN A 148 -27.99 3.41 -11.73
CA ASN A 148 -28.73 2.56 -12.66
C ASN A 148 -27.88 2.19 -13.88
N ARG A 149 -28.44 1.37 -14.79
CA ARG A 149 -27.72 0.88 -15.98
C ARG A 149 -27.14 1.98 -16.88
N HIS A 150 -27.77 3.16 -16.95
CA HIS A 150 -27.30 4.28 -17.76
C HIS A 150 -26.10 4.95 -17.08
N ASP A 151 -26.13 5.08 -15.75
CA ASP A 151 -25.00 5.62 -14.99
C ASP A 151 -23.77 4.72 -15.14
N PHE A 152 -23.96 3.39 -15.11
CA PHE A 152 -22.85 2.45 -15.29
C PHE A 152 -22.31 2.39 -16.72
N ALA A 153 -23.14 2.55 -17.74
CA ALA A 153 -22.67 2.64 -19.12
C ALA A 153 -21.80 3.89 -19.34
N VAL A 154 -22.25 5.04 -18.84
CA VAL A 154 -21.48 6.30 -18.88
C VAL A 154 -20.19 6.15 -18.07
N LEU A 155 -20.25 5.56 -16.87
CA LEU A 155 -19.07 5.34 -16.04
C LEU A 155 -18.02 4.46 -16.73
N ALA A 156 -18.44 3.40 -17.43
CA ALA A 156 -17.52 2.56 -18.19
C ALA A 156 -16.84 3.32 -19.33
N GLU A 157 -17.58 4.18 -20.03
CA GLU A 157 -17.04 5.08 -21.06
C GLU A 157 -16.06 6.10 -20.46
N ASP A 158 -16.40 6.68 -19.30
CA ASP A 158 -15.55 7.64 -18.58
C ASP A 158 -14.25 6.99 -18.07
N MET A 159 -14.24 5.68 -17.81
CA MET A 159 -13.07 4.94 -17.32
C MET A 159 -12.07 4.58 -18.43
N ALA A 160 -12.55 4.39 -19.66
CA ALA A 160 -11.72 3.92 -20.79
C ALA A 160 -10.49 4.81 -21.10
N PRO A 161 -10.55 6.16 -21.01
CA PRO A 161 -9.36 6.99 -21.18
C PRO A 161 -8.27 6.73 -20.14
N PHE A 162 -8.62 6.39 -18.90
CA PHE A 162 -7.65 6.09 -17.86
C PHE A 162 -6.96 4.75 -18.13
N ASP A 163 -7.71 3.75 -18.60
CA ASP A 163 -7.16 2.45 -19.01
C ASP A 163 -6.18 2.61 -20.16
N ALA A 164 -6.55 3.38 -21.18
CA ALA A 164 -5.69 3.68 -22.31
C ALA A 164 -4.40 4.40 -21.88
N ALA A 165 -4.51 5.37 -20.98
CA ALA A 165 -3.35 6.11 -20.46
C ALA A 165 -2.39 5.22 -19.66
N MET A 166 -2.92 4.31 -18.83
CA MET A 166 -2.11 3.32 -18.11
C MET A 166 -1.43 2.35 -19.07
N ALA A 167 -2.17 1.85 -20.07
CA ALA A 167 -1.65 0.92 -21.06
C ALA A 167 -0.51 1.53 -21.88
N ASP A 168 -0.62 2.80 -22.27
CA ASP A 168 0.43 3.54 -22.98
C ASP A 168 1.72 3.66 -22.15
N VAL A 169 1.60 3.95 -20.85
CA VAL A 169 2.76 3.99 -19.94
C VAL A 169 3.45 2.63 -19.84
N TYR A 170 2.69 1.55 -19.66
CA TYR A 170 3.25 0.20 -19.58
C TYR A 170 3.89 -0.24 -20.90
N GLN A 171 3.22 0.02 -22.03
CA GLN A 171 3.78 -0.25 -23.36
C GLN A 171 5.09 0.53 -23.55
N SER A 172 5.11 1.81 -23.21
CA SER A 172 6.28 2.67 -23.35
C SER A 172 7.45 2.21 -22.48
N ARG A 173 7.17 1.65 -21.29
CA ARG A 173 8.21 1.05 -20.44
C ARG A 173 8.74 -0.26 -21.02
N THR A 174 7.84 -1.18 -21.35
CA THR A 174 8.17 -2.59 -21.57
C THR A 174 8.51 -2.92 -23.01
N GLY A 175 8.01 -2.12 -23.97
CA GLY A 175 8.03 -2.43 -25.40
C GLY A 175 7.05 -3.54 -25.81
N ILE A 176 6.22 -4.03 -24.89
CA ILE A 176 5.19 -5.04 -25.18
C ILE A 176 4.08 -4.41 -26.04
N ASP A 177 3.53 -5.20 -26.96
CA ASP A 177 2.40 -4.77 -27.79
C ASP A 177 1.20 -4.28 -26.96
N LEU A 178 0.56 -3.20 -27.39
CA LEU A 178 -0.49 -2.53 -26.61
C LEU A 178 -1.65 -3.48 -26.30
N LYS A 179 -2.08 -4.31 -27.28
CA LYS A 179 -3.17 -5.26 -27.06
C LYS A 179 -2.81 -6.33 -26.04
N ARG A 180 -1.52 -6.68 -25.95
CA ARG A 180 -1.05 -7.60 -24.92
C ARG A 180 -1.08 -6.94 -23.55
N ILE A 181 -0.69 -5.67 -23.44
CA ILE A 181 -0.82 -4.89 -22.20
C ILE A 181 -2.28 -4.80 -21.76
N GLU A 182 -3.19 -4.41 -22.65
CA GLU A 182 -4.65 -4.35 -22.38
C GLU A 182 -5.16 -5.70 -21.86
N SER A 183 -4.78 -6.81 -22.51
CA SER A 183 -5.15 -8.16 -22.06
C SER A 183 -4.54 -8.56 -20.71
N LEU A 184 -3.39 -8.00 -20.32
CA LEU A 184 -2.84 -8.21 -18.98
C LEU A 184 -3.62 -7.40 -17.94
N MET A 185 -4.02 -6.17 -18.27
CA MET A 185 -4.82 -5.32 -17.39
C MET A 185 -6.24 -5.89 -17.18
N ASP A 186 -6.90 -6.35 -18.24
CA ASP A 186 -8.23 -6.99 -18.17
C ASP A 186 -8.30 -8.18 -17.20
N ARG A 187 -7.18 -8.89 -17.02
CA ARG A 187 -7.12 -10.12 -16.22
C ARG A 187 -6.58 -9.92 -14.81
N GLU A 188 -6.26 -8.69 -14.41
CA GLU A 188 -5.53 -8.39 -13.16
C GLU A 188 -4.25 -9.24 -13.05
N SER A 189 -3.21 -8.83 -13.78
CA SER A 189 -1.98 -9.62 -13.92
C SER A 189 -0.96 -9.32 -12.83
N TRP A 190 -0.36 -10.38 -12.30
CA TRP A 190 0.70 -10.34 -11.29
C TRP A 190 2.02 -10.77 -11.93
N ILE A 191 3.01 -9.88 -11.90
CA ILE A 191 4.30 -10.05 -12.58
C ILE A 191 5.38 -10.15 -11.51
N GLY A 192 5.94 -11.34 -11.33
CA GLY A 192 7.00 -11.58 -10.33
C GLY A 192 8.34 -10.97 -10.75
N GLY A 193 9.20 -10.65 -9.79
CA GLY A 193 10.43 -9.87 -10.03
C GLY A 193 11.36 -10.41 -11.13
N SER A 194 11.52 -11.73 -11.25
CA SER A 194 12.34 -12.30 -12.34
C SER A 194 11.68 -12.14 -13.72
N ALA A 195 10.35 -12.30 -13.81
CA ALA A 195 9.60 -12.06 -15.04
C ALA A 195 9.57 -10.56 -15.37
N ALA A 196 9.45 -9.70 -14.35
CA ALA A 196 9.48 -8.25 -14.51
C ALA A 196 10.77 -7.79 -15.21
N VAL A 197 11.94 -8.35 -14.84
CA VAL A 197 13.20 -8.07 -15.52
C VAL A 197 13.22 -8.66 -16.94
N ALA A 198 12.81 -9.91 -17.10
CA ALA A 198 12.84 -10.59 -18.40
C ALA A 198 11.92 -9.94 -19.45
N GLU A 199 10.79 -9.37 -19.02
CA GLU A 199 9.78 -8.76 -19.87
C GLU A 199 9.88 -7.22 -19.94
N GLY A 200 10.92 -6.61 -19.35
CA GLY A 200 11.21 -5.18 -19.49
C GLY A 200 10.41 -4.25 -18.56
N TRP A 201 9.71 -4.79 -17.56
CA TRP A 201 9.06 -3.99 -16.51
C TRP A 201 10.04 -3.42 -15.50
N ALA A 202 11.17 -4.10 -15.30
CA ALA A 202 12.27 -3.68 -14.43
C ALA A 202 13.61 -3.83 -15.15
N ASP A 203 14.59 -3.00 -14.77
CA ASP A 203 15.94 -3.02 -15.35
C ASP A 203 16.86 -4.02 -14.63
N GLY A 204 16.53 -4.42 -13.41
CA GLY A 204 17.32 -5.40 -12.65
C GLY A 204 16.66 -5.88 -11.36
N LEU A 205 17.32 -6.82 -10.69
CA LEU A 205 16.92 -7.30 -9.37
C LEU A 205 17.59 -6.48 -8.27
N LEU A 206 16.91 -6.30 -7.13
CA LEU A 206 17.53 -5.78 -5.91
C LEU A 206 18.59 -6.76 -5.37
N GLY A 207 19.68 -6.23 -4.83
CA GLY A 207 20.72 -7.05 -4.19
C GLY A 207 20.28 -7.58 -2.82
N GLU A 208 20.82 -8.72 -2.38
CA GLU A 208 20.45 -9.40 -1.11
C GLU A 208 20.59 -8.54 0.16
N LYS A 209 21.37 -7.44 0.12
CA LYS A 209 21.56 -6.53 1.26
C LYS A 209 20.48 -5.46 1.42
N GLU A 210 19.68 -5.21 0.38
CA GLU A 210 18.77 -4.05 0.32
C GLU A 210 17.36 -4.34 0.89
N ILE A 211 17.03 -5.61 1.16
CA ILE A 211 15.71 -6.04 1.66
C ILE A 211 15.89 -6.67 3.06
N LYS A 212 15.29 -6.09 4.11
CA LYS A 212 15.19 -6.72 5.44
C LYS A 212 13.72 -6.87 5.84
N ASP A 213 13.39 -8.04 6.38
CA ASP A 213 12.08 -8.36 6.97
C ASP A 213 12.24 -8.41 8.49
N ASP A 214 12.07 -7.27 9.15
CA ASP A 214 12.24 -7.17 10.60
C ASP A 214 10.93 -7.62 11.27
N GLY A 215 10.89 -8.88 11.71
CA GLY A 215 9.73 -9.56 12.34
C GLY A 215 9.17 -8.94 13.64
N GLY A 216 9.44 -7.67 13.94
CA GLY A 216 8.86 -6.90 15.05
C GLY A 216 7.47 -6.32 14.77
N GLY A 217 6.93 -6.50 13.55
CA GLY A 217 5.67 -5.88 13.10
C GLY A 217 4.36 -6.42 13.71
N THR A 218 4.35 -7.63 14.27
CA THR A 218 3.09 -8.29 14.70
C THR A 218 2.38 -7.58 15.85
N GLN A 219 3.12 -7.00 16.81
CA GLN A 219 2.51 -6.23 17.90
C GLN A 219 1.97 -4.88 17.43
N ALA A 220 2.73 -4.14 16.61
CA ALA A 220 2.30 -2.84 16.09
C ALA A 220 1.06 -2.96 15.18
N HIS A 221 0.98 -4.05 14.41
CA HIS A 221 -0.15 -4.33 13.53
C HIS A 221 -1.42 -4.72 14.28
N SER A 222 -1.28 -5.41 15.42
CA SER A 222 -2.39 -5.75 16.32
C SER A 222 -2.91 -4.50 17.03
N VAL A 223 -2.01 -3.65 17.51
CA VAL A 223 -2.32 -2.36 18.15
C VAL A 223 -3.07 -1.43 17.19
N ARG A 224 -2.64 -1.33 15.92
CA ARG A 224 -3.30 -0.48 14.91
C ARG A 224 -4.69 -0.99 14.52
N ARG A 225 -4.90 -2.32 14.44
CA ARG A 225 -6.24 -2.88 14.19
C ARG A 225 -7.20 -2.63 15.36
N ILE A 226 -6.70 -2.68 16.59
CA ILE A 226 -7.48 -2.35 17.78
C ILE A 226 -7.81 -0.85 17.80
N GLU A 227 -6.85 0.02 17.45
CA GLU A 227 -7.09 1.47 17.30
C GLU A 227 -8.17 1.76 16.26
N ALA A 228 -8.09 1.13 15.09
CA ALA A 228 -9.06 1.29 14.01
C ALA A 228 -10.45 0.79 14.41
N ALA A 229 -10.53 -0.34 15.13
CA ALA A 229 -11.78 -0.87 15.65
C ALA A 229 -12.44 0.07 16.68
N LEU A 230 -11.66 0.61 17.63
CA LEU A 230 -12.14 1.57 18.62
C LEU A 230 -12.63 2.87 17.96
N ARG A 231 -11.93 3.34 16.92
CA ARG A 231 -12.36 4.52 16.17
C ARG A 231 -13.62 4.27 15.34
N SER A 232 -13.79 3.07 14.80
CA SER A 232 -15.00 2.68 14.07
C SER A 232 -16.25 2.60 14.96
N SER A 233 -16.09 2.46 16.29
CA SER A 233 -17.18 2.57 17.25
C SER A 233 -17.48 4.01 17.70
N GLY A 234 -16.92 5.02 17.03
CA GLY A 234 -17.16 6.44 17.33
C GLY A 234 -16.23 7.04 18.39
N MET A 235 -15.19 6.32 18.81
CA MET A 235 -14.22 6.82 19.79
C MET A 235 -13.27 7.85 19.16
N PRO A 236 -13.05 9.02 19.80
CA PRO A 236 -12.05 9.99 19.36
C PRO A 236 -10.63 9.41 19.34
N ARG A 237 -9.83 9.79 18.33
CA ARG A 237 -8.46 9.28 18.13
C ARG A 237 -7.58 9.42 19.37
N SER A 238 -7.64 10.56 20.05
CA SER A 238 -6.86 10.83 21.26
C SER A 238 -7.21 9.88 22.41
N GLU A 239 -8.47 9.45 22.49
CA GLU A 239 -8.96 8.53 23.52
C GLU A 239 -8.59 7.08 23.18
N ALA A 240 -8.73 6.66 21.92
CA ALA A 240 -8.27 5.35 21.46
C ALA A 240 -6.76 5.17 21.65
N GLN A 241 -5.97 6.21 21.36
CA GLN A 241 -4.51 6.20 21.56
C GLN A 241 -4.13 6.13 23.05
N ARG A 242 -4.90 6.80 23.92
CA ARG A 242 -4.69 6.74 25.37
C ARG A 242 -5.00 5.35 25.93
N LEU A 243 -6.09 4.72 25.51
CA LEU A 243 -6.43 3.36 25.94
C LEU A 243 -5.37 2.34 25.50
N LEU A 244 -4.81 2.51 24.30
CA LEU A 244 -3.73 1.66 23.81
C LEU A 244 -2.42 1.90 24.54
N SER A 245 -2.11 3.13 24.95
CA SER A 245 -0.95 3.42 25.78
C SER A 245 -1.10 2.85 27.19
N ASP A 246 -2.28 2.92 27.78
CA ASP A 246 -2.60 2.39 29.12
C ASP A 246 -2.57 0.85 29.12
N PHE A 247 -3.07 0.22 28.03
CA PHE A 247 -2.95 -1.22 27.84
C PHE A 247 -1.49 -1.66 27.70
N LYS A 248 -0.68 -0.90 26.94
CA LYS A 248 0.75 -1.20 26.75
C LYS A 248 1.57 -0.98 28.02
N SER A 249 1.23 0.01 28.84
CA SER A 249 1.91 0.28 30.11
C SER A 249 1.57 -0.77 31.18
N SER A 250 0.31 -1.26 31.22
CA SER A 250 -0.05 -2.35 32.15
C SER A 250 0.65 -3.69 31.83
N LEU A 251 0.99 -3.93 30.56
CA LEU A 251 1.82 -5.05 30.12
C LEU A 251 3.31 -4.85 30.43
N SER A 252 3.79 -3.60 30.55
CA SER A 252 5.17 -3.32 30.98
C SER A 252 5.35 -3.33 32.50
N ASP A 253 4.31 -2.96 33.26
CA ASP A 253 4.34 -2.98 34.74
C ASP A 253 4.30 -4.39 35.33
N SER A 254 4.01 -5.41 34.51
CA SER A 254 4.05 -6.83 34.91
C SER A 254 5.41 -7.50 34.64
N ALA A 255 6.41 -6.77 34.14
CA ALA A 255 7.76 -7.27 33.89
C ALA A 255 8.72 -7.10 35.10
N GLY A 256 8.23 -7.32 36.31
CA GLY A 256 8.93 -7.02 37.57
C GLY A 256 8.89 -8.11 38.65
N SER A 257 9.02 -9.40 38.30
CA SER A 257 9.60 -10.49 39.13
C SER A 257 9.26 -11.85 38.53
N PRO A 258 10.21 -12.81 38.42
CA PRO A 258 9.89 -14.18 38.02
C PRO A 258 9.28 -14.93 39.22
N GLY A 259 8.00 -14.65 39.50
CA GLY A 259 7.19 -15.36 40.48
C GLY A 259 6.48 -16.54 39.82
N ARG A 260 7.00 -17.75 40.06
CA ARG A 260 6.35 -19.06 39.96
C ARG A 260 4.83 -19.00 39.68
N LEU A 261 4.38 -19.63 38.59
CA LEU A 261 2.99 -20.07 38.48
C LEU A 261 2.74 -21.07 39.62
N SER A 262 2.06 -20.65 40.69
CA SER A 262 1.57 -21.57 41.71
C SER A 262 0.22 -22.12 41.27
N ASP A 263 0.23 -23.41 40.96
CA ASP A 263 -0.94 -24.25 40.78
C ASP A 263 -1.63 -24.45 42.14
N SER A 264 -2.55 -23.56 42.51
CA SER A 264 -3.47 -23.78 43.65
C SER A 264 -4.65 -22.80 43.65
N ALA A 265 -5.75 -23.19 42.99
CA ALA A 265 -7.12 -22.94 43.47
C ALA A 265 -8.09 -23.83 42.69
N ALA A 266 -8.59 -24.87 43.34
CA ALA A 266 -9.69 -25.69 42.83
C ALA A 266 -10.96 -24.84 42.59
N PRO A 267 -11.77 -25.13 41.57
CA PRO A 267 -13.03 -24.41 41.37
C PRO A 267 -14.09 -24.98 42.30
N THR A 268 -14.38 -24.31 43.41
CA THR A 268 -15.65 -24.50 44.12
C THR A 268 -16.75 -23.77 43.36
N VAL A 269 -17.36 -24.47 42.40
CA VAL A 269 -18.61 -24.02 41.77
C VAL A 269 -19.71 -24.08 42.82
N ALA A 270 -20.28 -22.94 43.19
CA ALA A 270 -21.47 -22.90 44.02
C ALA A 270 -22.63 -23.65 43.31
N PRO A 271 -23.22 -24.71 43.90
CA PRO A 271 -24.19 -25.59 43.22
C PRO A 271 -25.45 -24.91 42.68
N GLY A 272 -25.76 -23.68 43.12
CA GLY A 272 -26.96 -22.95 42.69
C GLY A 272 -26.87 -22.30 41.31
N ALA A 273 -25.68 -22.01 40.79
CA ALA A 273 -25.52 -21.26 39.54
C ALA A 273 -25.87 -22.08 38.29
N LEU A 274 -25.62 -23.40 38.33
CA LEU A 274 -25.90 -24.30 37.21
C LEU A 274 -27.39 -24.66 37.10
N GLN A 275 -28.10 -24.73 38.22
CA GLN A 275 -29.53 -25.04 38.26
C GLN A 275 -30.40 -23.90 37.69
N ASN A 276 -29.98 -22.65 37.93
CA ASN A 276 -30.65 -21.46 37.37
C ASN A 276 -30.49 -21.37 35.85
N LEU A 277 -29.34 -21.78 35.32
CA LEU A 277 -29.08 -21.81 33.88
C LEU A 277 -29.90 -22.91 33.18
N LEU A 278 -30.03 -24.08 33.80
CA LEU A 278 -30.82 -25.20 33.26
C LEU A 278 -32.34 -24.96 33.29
N THR A 279 -32.83 -24.14 34.22
CA THR A 279 -34.26 -23.82 34.33
C THR A 279 -34.68 -22.76 33.30
N ALA A 280 -33.79 -21.83 32.94
CA ALA A 280 -34.05 -20.81 31.92
C ALA A 280 -34.07 -21.37 30.48
N MET A 281 -33.51 -22.56 30.24
CA MET A 281 -33.45 -23.19 28.92
C MET A 281 -34.61 -24.15 28.61
N LYS A 282 -35.55 -24.36 29.54
CA LYS A 282 -36.71 -25.25 29.37
C LYS A 282 -38.08 -24.56 29.49
N GLY A 283 -38.11 -23.22 29.45
CA GLY A 283 -39.34 -22.42 29.40
C GLY A 283 -39.55 -21.83 28.02
#